data_AF-A0A0F4GQH7-F1
#
_entry.id   AF-A0A0F4GQH7-F1
#
_cell.length_a   1.000
_cell.length_b   1.000
_cell.length_c   1.000
_cell.angle_alpha   90.00
_cell.angle_beta   90.00
_cell.angle_gamma   90.00
#
_symmetry.space_group_name_H-M   'P 1'
#
loop_
_entity.id
_entity.type
_entity.pdbx_description
1 polymer ?
#
loop_
_entity_poly.entity_id
_entity_poly.type
_entity_poly.pdbx_seq_one_letter_code
_entity_poly.pdbx_strand_id
1 'polypeptide(L)'
;MSEEPDDRTVFGHKHKAFLQALTSRQVITFDEAKPLIAAIETSEKPDRPTQPGDITEVDFRDYINTVNNAISPFDFEIRNLQHQTSKERVYAFVNTTSDALTQMSTMHSADEIAFVKRVLDAMFETYNTQRAEVMAITSLQALKLAKANESQRRESQTQTQAAQGLTMTQAEKALETMVEEGWFELSESGYYSLTPRALMELRGWLVDMYNEQEEEDEEDDDEEEGGTQVRIKFCAACRDIVTVGQRCPNLPCNARVHNACVRNMFRTQRDSEKCPACQTAWRDPPPVGEKAAKNTGGRRPTNGIAGRRSNGSTRVEEEDSDASGGAD
;
A
#
# COMPACT_ATOMS: atom_id res chain seq x y z
N MET A 1 -43.34 -0.68 32.42
CA MET A 1 -42.17 -1.53 32.16
C MET A 1 -41.12 -0.61 31.57
N SER A 2 -40.26 -0.08 32.42
CA SER A 2 -39.07 0.64 32.02
C SER A 2 -38.13 -0.37 31.39
N GLU A 3 -37.86 -0.24 30.09
CA GLU A 3 -36.77 -0.96 29.44
C GLU A 3 -35.49 -0.58 30.18
N GLU A 4 -34.92 -1.53 30.92
CA GLU A 4 -33.57 -1.36 31.44
C GLU A 4 -32.64 -1.16 30.23
N PRO A 5 -31.77 -0.13 30.24
CA PRO A 5 -30.85 0.07 29.13
C PRO A 5 -30.00 -1.19 28.97
N ASP A 6 -29.89 -1.66 27.73
CA ASP A 6 -29.10 -2.84 27.40
C ASP A 6 -27.64 -2.62 27.84
N ASP A 7 -27.26 -3.28 28.95
CA ASP A 7 -25.94 -3.24 29.60
C ASP A 7 -24.80 -3.70 28.66
N ARG A 8 -25.15 -4.23 27.48
CA ARG A 8 -24.20 -4.48 26.39
C ARG A 8 -23.58 -3.22 25.80
N THR A 9 -24.25 -2.07 25.90
CA THR A 9 -23.87 -0.82 25.20
C THR A 9 -23.18 0.21 26.09
N VAL A 10 -23.08 -0.04 27.39
CA VAL A 10 -22.45 0.87 28.34
C VAL A 10 -20.95 0.60 28.40
N PHE A 11 -20.14 1.63 28.13
CA PHE A 11 -18.68 1.53 28.24
C PHE A 11 -18.27 1.19 29.69
N GLY A 12 -17.43 0.18 29.86
CA GLY A 12 -17.21 -0.47 31.16
C GLY A 12 -15.88 -1.20 31.24
N HIS A 13 -15.68 -1.99 32.30
CA HIS A 13 -14.40 -2.68 32.55
C HIS A 13 -14.04 -3.69 31.44
N LYS A 14 -15.02 -4.44 30.92
CA LYS A 14 -14.82 -5.35 29.79
C LYS A 14 -14.29 -4.64 28.54
N HIS A 15 -14.85 -3.46 28.24
CA HIS A 15 -14.46 -2.63 27.10
C HIS A 15 -13.05 -2.05 27.28
N LYS A 16 -12.69 -1.64 28.50
CA LYS A 16 -11.33 -1.18 28.84
C LYS A 16 -10.31 -2.31 28.70
N ALA A 17 -10.62 -3.52 29.16
CA ALA A 17 -9.75 -4.68 29.02
C ALA A 17 -9.54 -5.04 27.53
N PHE A 18 -10.61 -5.02 26.74
CA PHE A 18 -10.53 -5.23 25.30
C PHE A 18 -9.66 -4.17 24.61
N LEU A 19 -9.87 -2.88 24.92
CA LEU A 19 -9.06 -1.79 24.38
C LEU A 19 -7.59 -1.92 24.76
N GLN A 20 -7.27 -2.25 26.03
CA GLN A 20 -5.89 -2.48 26.47
C GLN A 20 -5.20 -3.60 25.68
N ALA A 21 -5.91 -4.72 25.48
CA ALA A 21 -5.40 -5.81 24.67
C ALA A 21 -5.18 -5.41 23.20
N LEU A 22 -6.10 -4.62 22.63
CA LEU A 22 -5.96 -4.12 21.27
C LEU A 22 -4.79 -3.15 21.11
N THR A 23 -4.58 -2.23 22.05
CA THR A 23 -3.44 -1.30 22.02
C THR A 23 -2.10 -2.06 22.10
N SER A 24 -2.04 -3.18 22.81
CA SER A 24 -0.84 -4.01 22.89
C SER A 24 -0.58 -4.84 21.62
N ARG A 25 -1.62 -5.24 20.89
CA ARG A 25 -1.50 -6.05 19.66
C ARG A 25 -1.46 -5.20 18.39
N GLN A 26 -1.90 -3.94 18.48
CA GLN A 26 -2.07 -2.93 17.42
C GLN A 26 -3.10 -3.30 16.35
N VAL A 27 -3.22 -4.58 16.00
CA VAL A 27 -4.24 -5.16 15.13
C VAL A 27 -4.89 -6.38 15.77
N ILE A 28 -6.11 -6.69 15.33
CA ILE A 28 -6.79 -7.94 15.68
C ILE A 28 -7.76 -8.36 14.57
N THR A 29 -7.89 -9.66 14.34
CA THR A 29 -8.95 -10.23 13.50
C THR A 29 -10.14 -10.65 14.35
N PHE A 30 -11.30 -10.93 13.73
CA PHE A 30 -12.45 -11.43 14.48
C PHE A 30 -12.14 -12.77 15.16
N ASP A 31 -11.42 -13.67 14.48
CA ASP A 31 -11.09 -14.98 15.04
C ASP A 31 -10.11 -14.87 16.21
N GLU A 32 -9.19 -13.91 16.19
CA GLU A 32 -8.30 -13.59 17.32
C GLU A 32 -9.02 -12.87 18.48
N ALA A 33 -10.07 -12.12 18.17
CA ALA A 33 -10.88 -11.41 19.16
C ALA A 33 -11.79 -12.36 19.97
N LYS A 34 -12.30 -13.44 19.36
CA LYS A 34 -13.16 -14.43 20.03
C LYS A 34 -12.61 -14.94 21.37
N PRO A 35 -11.39 -15.53 21.44
CA PRO A 35 -10.87 -16.04 22.71
C PRO A 35 -10.60 -14.92 23.72
N LEU A 36 -10.23 -13.72 23.25
CA LEU A 36 -10.01 -12.56 24.11
C LEU A 36 -11.33 -12.11 24.77
N ILE A 37 -12.39 -11.92 23.98
CA ILE A 37 -13.70 -11.48 24.46
C ILE A 37 -14.31 -12.55 25.38
N ALA A 38 -14.23 -13.83 25.00
CA ALA A 38 -14.70 -14.92 25.83
C ALA A 38 -14.03 -14.95 27.22
N ALA A 39 -12.72 -14.71 27.28
CA ALA A 39 -11.98 -14.62 28.54
C ALA A 39 -12.39 -13.40 29.38
N ILE A 40 -12.62 -12.25 28.73
CA ILE A 40 -13.10 -11.03 29.39
C ILE A 40 -14.51 -11.24 29.98
N GLU A 41 -15.45 -11.78 29.19
CA GLU A 41 -16.82 -12.03 29.65
C GLU A 41 -16.89 -13.08 30.76
N THR A 42 -16.07 -14.14 30.67
CA THR A 42 -15.94 -15.13 31.73
C THR A 42 -15.41 -14.51 33.03
N SER A 43 -14.47 -13.57 32.93
CA SER A 43 -13.91 -12.88 34.10
C SER A 43 -14.94 -11.96 34.77
N GLU A 44 -15.84 -11.36 33.99
CA GLU A 44 -16.94 -10.53 34.49
C GLU A 44 -18.06 -11.38 35.12
N LYS A 45 -18.33 -12.57 34.58
CA LYS A 45 -19.36 -13.50 35.07
C LYS A 45 -18.79 -14.91 35.29
N PRO A 46 -18.02 -15.15 36.37
CA PRO A 46 -17.36 -16.44 36.61
C PRO A 46 -18.32 -17.63 36.70
N ASP A 47 -19.54 -17.41 37.18
CA ASP A 47 -20.57 -18.44 37.32
C ASP A 47 -21.17 -18.89 35.96
N ARG A 48 -20.91 -18.13 34.89
CA ARG A 48 -21.36 -18.45 33.53
C ARG A 48 -20.20 -18.24 32.53
N PRO A 49 -19.26 -19.21 32.44
CA PRO A 49 -18.17 -19.13 31.50
C PRO A 49 -18.66 -19.03 30.06
N THR A 50 -18.01 -18.16 29.29
CA THR A 50 -18.28 -17.95 27.87
C THR A 50 -17.18 -18.61 27.06
N GLN A 51 -17.54 -19.40 26.05
CA GLN A 51 -16.57 -20.05 25.17
C GLN A 51 -16.29 -19.16 23.95
N PRO A 52 -15.11 -19.29 23.30
CA PRO A 52 -14.82 -18.52 22.08
C PRO A 52 -15.84 -18.72 20.95
N GLY A 53 -16.49 -19.90 20.89
CA GLY A 53 -17.54 -20.21 19.92
C GLY A 53 -18.88 -19.52 20.19
N ASP A 54 -19.09 -18.99 21.40
CA ASP A 54 -20.30 -18.26 21.76
C ASP A 54 -20.25 -16.79 21.29
N ILE A 55 -19.06 -16.28 20.96
CA ILE A 55 -18.85 -14.88 20.52
C ILE A 55 -19.22 -14.73 19.04
N THR A 56 -20.27 -13.97 18.77
CA THR A 56 -20.74 -13.70 17.41
C THR A 56 -20.13 -12.42 16.82
N GLU A 57 -20.27 -12.22 15.50
CA GLU A 57 -19.87 -10.97 14.86
C GLU A 57 -20.67 -9.77 15.38
N VAL A 58 -21.91 -10.00 15.85
CA VAL A 58 -22.75 -8.96 16.45
C VAL A 58 -22.13 -8.50 17.76
N ASP A 59 -21.79 -9.45 18.65
CA ASP A 59 -21.17 -9.13 19.94
C ASP A 59 -19.84 -8.40 19.74
N PHE A 60 -19.01 -8.84 18.79
CA PHE A 60 -17.76 -8.17 18.47
C PHE A 60 -17.96 -6.75 17.95
N ARG A 61 -18.91 -6.54 17.03
CA ARG A 61 -19.23 -5.21 16.51
C ARG A 61 -19.77 -4.29 17.62
N ASP A 62 -20.54 -4.83 18.56
CA ASP A 62 -21.07 -4.06 19.68
C ASP A 62 -19.94 -3.62 20.65
N TYR A 63 -18.93 -4.49 20.87
CA TYR A 63 -17.68 -4.11 21.55
C TYR A 63 -16.99 -2.95 20.85
N ILE A 64 -16.78 -3.06 19.54
CA ILE A 64 -16.08 -2.04 18.73
C ILE A 64 -16.85 -0.71 18.77
N ASN A 65 -18.16 -0.73 18.57
CA ASN A 65 -19.00 0.48 18.60
C ASN A 65 -18.96 1.16 19.98
N THR A 66 -19.09 0.37 21.05
CA THR A 66 -19.07 0.88 22.42
C THR A 66 -17.72 1.51 22.77
N VAL A 67 -16.62 0.88 22.35
CA VAL A 67 -15.28 1.42 22.52
C VAL A 67 -15.11 2.69 21.69
N ASN A 68 -15.45 2.69 20.40
CA ASN A 68 -15.36 3.85 19.50
C ASN A 68 -16.09 5.09 20.05
N ASN A 69 -17.30 4.91 20.57
CA ASN A 69 -18.05 6.00 21.19
C ASN A 69 -17.31 6.61 22.40
N ALA A 70 -16.55 5.80 23.14
CA ALA A 70 -15.80 6.25 24.30
C ALA A 70 -14.43 6.88 23.95
N ILE A 71 -13.77 6.40 22.89
CA ILE A 71 -12.44 6.87 22.50
C ILE A 71 -12.46 8.03 21.49
N SER A 72 -13.58 8.25 20.78
CA SER A 72 -13.72 9.30 19.77
C SER A 72 -13.37 10.72 20.27
N PRO A 73 -13.71 11.14 21.53
CA PRO A 73 -13.29 12.44 22.06
C PRO A 73 -11.78 12.66 22.19
N PHE A 74 -10.99 11.59 22.05
CA PHE A 74 -9.53 11.61 22.11
C PHE A 74 -8.90 11.46 20.72
N ASP A 75 -9.68 11.66 19.65
CA ASP A 75 -9.24 11.49 18.26
C ASP A 75 -8.67 10.10 17.96
N PHE A 76 -9.23 9.08 18.62
CA PHE A 76 -8.94 7.69 18.31
C PHE A 76 -10.18 6.99 17.76
N GLU A 77 -9.95 6.02 16.89
CA GLU A 77 -10.99 5.20 16.29
C GLU A 77 -10.47 3.79 16.08
N ILE A 78 -11.28 2.77 16.35
CA ILE A 78 -11.03 1.42 15.86
C ILE A 78 -11.64 1.31 14.47
N ARG A 79 -10.77 1.29 13.46
CA ARG A 79 -11.13 1.08 12.07
C ARG A 79 -10.92 -0.36 11.66
N ASN A 80 -11.48 -0.72 10.52
CA ASN A 80 -11.23 -2.01 9.91
C ASN A 80 -10.99 -1.87 8.42
N LEU A 81 -10.10 -2.72 7.90
CA LEU A 81 -9.80 -2.82 6.48
C LEU A 81 -9.73 -4.30 6.11
N GLN A 82 -10.18 -4.63 4.91
CA GLN A 82 -9.95 -5.95 4.34
C GLN A 82 -8.60 -5.95 3.64
N HIS A 83 -7.74 -6.88 4.01
CA HIS A 83 -6.44 -7.05 3.36
C HIS A 83 -6.62 -7.29 1.87
N GLN A 84 -5.94 -6.48 1.05
CA GLN A 84 -6.22 -6.37 -0.38
C GLN A 84 -5.81 -7.61 -1.20
N THR A 85 -5.05 -8.54 -0.60
CA THR A 85 -4.62 -9.82 -1.18
C THR A 85 -5.25 -11.01 -0.45
N SER A 86 -5.03 -11.17 0.86
CA SER A 86 -5.52 -12.31 1.65
C SER A 86 -7.04 -12.30 1.85
N LYS A 87 -7.67 -11.12 1.73
CA LYS A 87 -9.10 -10.87 1.99
C LYS A 87 -9.51 -11.03 3.45
N GLU A 88 -8.57 -11.17 4.36
CA GLU A 88 -8.86 -11.18 5.80
C GLU A 88 -9.23 -9.77 6.27
N ARG A 89 -10.22 -9.67 7.16
CA ARG A 89 -10.62 -8.38 7.75
C ARG A 89 -9.87 -8.18 9.05
N VAL A 90 -9.14 -7.07 9.12
CA VAL A 90 -8.32 -6.68 10.26
C VAL A 90 -8.89 -5.40 10.87
N TYR A 91 -8.86 -5.32 12.19
CA TYR A 91 -9.28 -4.16 12.97
C TYR A 91 -8.05 -3.55 13.64
N ALA A 92 -7.89 -2.24 13.57
CA ALA A 92 -6.75 -1.51 14.16
C ALA A 92 -7.24 -0.32 14.97
N PHE A 93 -6.57 -0.05 16.08
CA PHE A 93 -6.74 1.18 16.85
C PHE A 93 -5.90 2.28 16.20
N VAL A 94 -6.55 3.27 15.59
CA VAL A 94 -5.90 4.33 14.84
C VAL A 94 -6.10 5.68 15.51
N ASN A 95 -5.10 6.54 15.36
CA ASN A 95 -5.17 7.95 15.70
C ASN A 95 -5.67 8.72 14.46
N THR A 96 -6.66 9.59 14.64
CA THR A 96 -7.31 10.32 13.53
C THR A 96 -6.76 11.73 13.32
N THR A 97 -5.92 12.25 14.20
CA THR A 97 -5.35 13.62 14.10
C THR A 97 -3.84 13.66 13.98
N SER A 98 -3.13 12.66 14.52
CA SER A 98 -1.67 12.65 14.48
C SER A 98 -1.13 12.05 13.19
N ASP A 99 -0.13 12.70 12.60
CA ASP A 99 0.70 12.11 11.56
C ASP A 99 1.37 10.83 12.12
N ALA A 100 1.03 9.67 11.56
CA ALA A 100 1.60 8.39 11.99
C ALA A 100 3.12 8.30 11.72
N LEU A 101 3.69 9.14 10.84
CA LEU A 101 5.14 9.31 10.72
C LEU A 101 5.76 9.90 11.99
N THR A 102 5.02 10.77 12.70
CA THR A 102 5.42 11.30 14.01
C THR A 102 5.37 10.21 15.09
N GLN A 103 4.47 9.24 15.00
CA GLN A 103 4.42 8.11 15.94
C GLN A 103 5.64 7.20 15.78
N MET A 104 6.01 6.87 14.54
CA MET A 104 7.27 6.18 14.23
C MET A 104 8.49 6.95 14.77
N SER A 105 8.40 8.28 14.84
CA SER A 105 9.49 9.12 15.35
C SER A 105 9.82 8.93 16.85
N THR A 106 8.96 8.25 17.60
CA THR A 106 9.21 7.97 19.03
C THR A 106 10.06 6.72 19.27
N MET A 107 10.05 5.76 18.33
CA MET A 107 10.70 4.46 18.46
C MET A 107 11.92 4.30 17.55
N HIS A 108 12.07 5.15 16.54
CA HIS A 108 13.14 5.08 15.55
C HIS A 108 14.05 6.29 15.56
N SER A 109 15.27 6.10 15.08
CA SER A 109 16.22 7.19 14.85
C SER A 109 15.80 8.07 13.67
N ALA A 110 16.29 9.32 13.65
CA ALA A 110 16.06 10.25 12.53
C ALA A 110 16.49 9.67 11.18
N ASP A 111 17.59 8.90 11.14
CA ASP A 111 18.07 8.25 9.91
C ASP A 111 17.13 7.12 9.43
N GLU A 112 16.56 6.35 10.36
CA GLU A 112 15.56 5.31 10.05
C GLU A 112 14.27 5.91 9.53
N ILE A 113 13.75 6.96 10.17
CA ILE A 113 12.53 7.65 9.73
C ILE A 113 12.74 8.27 8.34
N ALA A 114 13.88 8.93 8.13
CA ALA A 114 14.22 9.48 6.82
C ALA A 114 14.37 8.40 5.75
N PHE A 115 14.89 7.22 6.11
CA PHE A 115 14.97 6.08 5.20
C PHE A 115 13.58 5.52 4.87
N VAL A 116 12.70 5.34 5.86
CA VAL A 116 11.32 4.90 5.67
C VAL A 116 10.55 5.88 4.79
N LYS A 117 10.71 7.20 5.01
CA LYS A 117 10.12 8.22 4.13
C LYS A 117 10.60 8.04 2.68
N ARG A 118 11.91 7.91 2.44
CA ARG A 118 12.44 7.66 1.09
C ARG A 118 11.85 6.39 0.45
N VAL A 119 11.62 5.35 1.23
CA VAL A 119 10.97 4.11 0.78
C VAL A 119 9.51 4.38 0.37
N LEU A 120 8.76 5.15 1.16
CA LEU A 120 7.39 5.56 0.82
C LEU A 120 7.35 6.44 -0.43
N ASP A 121 8.22 7.45 -0.53
CA ASP A 121 8.34 8.32 -1.71
C ASP A 121 8.62 7.46 -2.96
N ALA A 122 9.53 6.49 -2.86
CA ALA A 122 9.77 5.56 -3.96
C ALA A 122 8.54 4.70 -4.31
N MET A 123 7.76 4.22 -3.33
CA MET A 123 6.52 3.48 -3.60
C MET A 123 5.47 4.34 -4.32
N PHE A 124 5.23 5.56 -3.84
CA PHE A 124 4.07 6.37 -4.24
C PHE A 124 4.35 7.45 -5.30
N GLU A 125 5.61 7.80 -5.54
CA GLU A 125 6.00 8.72 -6.62
C GLU A 125 6.74 7.97 -7.74
N THR A 126 7.80 7.22 -7.40
CA THR A 126 8.69 6.61 -8.39
C THR A 126 8.07 5.35 -9.04
N TYR A 127 7.49 4.46 -8.23
CA TYR A 127 6.90 3.19 -8.68
C TYR A 127 5.36 3.26 -8.81
N ASN A 128 4.78 4.45 -8.74
CA ASN A 128 3.36 4.69 -8.96
C ASN A 128 3.17 5.70 -10.10
N THR A 129 3.28 5.19 -11.32
CA THR A 129 3.13 5.96 -12.55
C THR A 129 1.76 5.69 -13.16
N GLN A 130 1.26 6.62 -13.99
CA GLN A 130 -0.02 6.43 -14.70
C GLN A 130 -0.08 5.11 -15.50
N ARG A 131 1.06 4.67 -16.07
CA ARG A 131 1.15 3.43 -16.86
C ARG A 131 1.29 2.19 -15.99
N ALA A 132 1.94 2.30 -14.83
CA ALA A 132 2.21 1.21 -13.92
C ALA A 132 2.12 1.69 -12.45
N GLU A 133 1.00 1.36 -11.83
CA GLU A 133 0.69 1.68 -10.44
C GLU A 133 1.11 0.50 -9.55
N VAL A 134 2.40 0.42 -9.26
CA VAL A 134 2.97 -0.71 -8.49
C VAL A 134 2.77 -0.50 -6.99
N MET A 135 3.01 0.72 -6.48
CA MET A 135 2.86 1.09 -5.06
C MET A 135 3.50 0.09 -4.09
N ALA A 136 4.61 -0.50 -4.53
CA ALA A 136 5.39 -1.49 -3.83
C ALA A 136 6.82 -1.44 -4.37
N ILE A 137 7.78 -1.90 -3.58
CA ILE A 137 9.21 -1.79 -3.90
C ILE A 137 9.93 -3.09 -3.57
N THR A 138 10.86 -3.52 -4.42
CA THR A 138 11.67 -4.72 -4.14
C THR A 138 12.72 -4.44 -3.07
N SER A 139 13.19 -5.48 -2.36
CA SER A 139 14.27 -5.33 -1.37
C SER A 139 15.51 -4.64 -1.95
N LEU A 140 15.92 -4.99 -3.17
CA LEU A 140 17.08 -4.36 -3.82
C LEU A 140 16.85 -2.88 -4.13
N GLN A 141 15.64 -2.49 -4.53
CA GLN A 141 15.30 -1.09 -4.77
C GLN A 141 15.26 -0.31 -3.45
N ALA A 142 14.68 -0.87 -2.40
CA ALA A 142 14.62 -0.24 -1.08
C ALA A 142 16.01 -0.03 -0.49
N LEU A 143 16.90 -1.03 -0.54
CA LEU A 143 18.26 -0.91 -0.03
C LEU A 143 19.08 0.19 -0.72
N LYS A 144 18.83 0.46 -2.01
CA LYS A 144 19.48 1.58 -2.73
C LYS A 144 19.11 2.96 -2.18
N LEU A 145 18.02 3.06 -1.41
CA LEU A 145 17.55 4.28 -0.78
C LEU A 145 18.14 4.50 0.62
N ALA A 146 19.05 3.63 1.07
CA ALA A 146 19.68 3.72 2.39
C ALA A 146 20.33 5.09 2.64
N LYS A 147 20.86 5.75 1.60
CA LYS A 147 21.47 7.08 1.66
C LYS A 147 20.68 8.09 0.83
N ALA A 148 20.62 9.33 1.31
CA ALA A 148 20.01 10.44 0.57
C ALA A 148 20.87 10.84 -0.65
N ASN A 149 20.21 10.98 -1.80
CA ASN A 149 20.81 11.57 -2.99
C ASN A 149 21.05 13.08 -2.79
N GLU A 150 21.94 13.67 -3.59
CA GLU A 150 22.33 15.09 -3.45
C GLU A 150 21.16 16.07 -3.65
N SER A 151 20.16 15.70 -4.46
CA SER A 151 18.91 16.45 -4.64
C SER A 151 18.05 16.46 -3.37
N GLN A 152 17.80 15.30 -2.76
CA GLN A 152 16.98 15.15 -1.54
C GLN A 152 17.60 15.80 -0.29
N ARG A 153 18.93 15.98 -0.27
CA ARG A 153 19.61 16.71 0.82
C ARG A 153 19.28 18.21 0.84
N ARG A 154 18.86 18.79 -0.29
CA ARG A 154 18.51 20.22 -0.37
C ARG A 154 17.11 20.48 0.16
N GLU A 155 16.17 19.57 -0.10
CA GLU A 155 14.79 19.63 0.36
C GLU A 155 14.65 19.36 1.87
N SER A 156 15.54 18.53 2.44
CA SER A 156 15.54 18.22 3.89
C SER A 156 16.00 19.39 4.79
N GLN A 157 16.42 20.53 4.25
CA GLN A 157 16.87 21.67 5.07
C GLN A 157 15.75 22.37 5.85
N THR A 158 14.48 22.10 5.52
CA THR A 158 13.34 22.80 6.11
C THR A 158 12.66 22.07 7.27
N GLN A 159 12.82 20.73 7.45
CA GLN A 159 12.03 20.01 8.46
C GLN A 159 12.70 18.86 9.26
N THR A 160 13.96 18.46 9.02
CA THR A 160 14.63 17.50 9.93
C THR A 160 16.15 17.67 9.92
N GLN A 161 16.79 17.45 11.07
CA GLN A 161 18.25 17.46 11.21
C GLN A 161 18.89 16.57 10.13
N ALA A 162 19.96 17.04 9.50
CA ALA A 162 20.61 16.40 8.35
C ALA A 162 20.94 14.92 8.61
N ALA A 163 20.01 14.02 8.26
CA ALA A 163 20.15 12.59 8.34
C ALA A 163 21.31 12.16 7.42
N GLN A 164 22.32 11.49 7.99
CA GLN A 164 23.50 11.04 7.24
C GLN A 164 23.21 9.78 6.40
N GLY A 165 22.03 9.17 6.62
CA GLY A 165 21.59 7.95 5.96
C GLY A 165 22.13 6.69 6.65
N LEU A 166 21.58 5.55 6.26
CA LEU A 166 21.90 4.24 6.83
C LEU A 166 22.98 3.53 5.99
N THR A 167 23.71 2.62 6.64
CA THR A 167 24.43 1.55 5.91
C THR A 167 23.44 0.55 5.33
N MET A 168 23.86 -0.27 4.35
CA MET A 168 22.98 -1.28 3.73
C MET A 168 22.44 -2.27 4.77
N THR A 169 23.28 -2.73 5.71
CA THR A 169 22.86 -3.63 6.79
C THR A 169 21.89 -2.98 7.76
N GLN A 170 22.08 -1.70 8.08
CA GLN A 170 21.11 -0.97 8.91
C GLN A 170 19.78 -0.76 8.17
N ALA A 171 19.82 -0.48 6.87
CA ALA A 171 18.62 -0.35 6.05
C ALA A 171 17.84 -1.68 5.94
N GLU A 172 18.54 -2.80 5.78
CA GLU A 172 17.92 -4.14 5.80
C GLU A 172 17.24 -4.41 7.14
N LYS A 173 17.95 -4.19 8.25
CA LYS A 173 17.39 -4.33 9.59
C LYS A 173 16.19 -3.40 9.82
N ALA A 174 16.25 -2.16 9.35
CA ALA A 174 15.14 -1.22 9.46
C ALA A 174 13.89 -1.74 8.70
N LEU A 175 14.06 -2.32 7.50
CA LEU A 175 12.95 -2.95 6.78
C LEU A 175 12.37 -4.15 7.52
N GLU A 176 13.22 -4.99 8.12
CA GLU A 176 12.78 -6.13 8.96
C GLU A 176 11.96 -5.63 10.15
N THR A 177 12.45 -4.62 10.87
CA THR A 177 11.72 -4.01 11.99
C THR A 177 10.38 -3.40 11.54
N MET A 178 10.32 -2.72 10.39
CA MET A 178 9.06 -2.22 9.84
C MET A 178 8.05 -3.34 9.51
N VAL A 179 8.53 -4.53 9.15
CA VAL A 179 7.67 -5.70 8.96
C VAL A 179 7.21 -6.28 10.29
N GLU A 180 8.11 -6.42 11.26
CA GLU A 180 7.80 -6.93 12.61
C GLU A 180 6.78 -6.05 13.34
N GLU A 181 6.87 -4.73 13.16
CA GLU A 181 5.92 -3.76 13.71
C GLU A 181 4.63 -3.65 12.88
N GLY A 182 4.53 -4.34 11.74
CA GLY A 182 3.34 -4.35 10.92
C GLY A 182 3.09 -3.03 10.18
N TRP A 183 4.13 -2.25 9.87
CA TRP A 183 4.05 -1.12 8.95
C TRP A 183 4.16 -1.59 7.49
N PHE A 184 5.10 -2.50 7.24
CA PHE A 184 5.31 -3.12 5.94
C PHE A 184 4.96 -4.60 5.95
N GLU A 185 4.64 -5.14 4.78
CA GLU A 185 4.60 -6.58 4.52
C GLU A 185 5.53 -6.90 3.36
N LEU A 186 6.19 -8.05 3.43
CA LEU A 186 7.03 -8.59 2.35
C LEU A 186 6.27 -9.71 1.63
N SER A 187 5.99 -9.53 0.34
CA SER A 187 5.33 -10.54 -0.47
C SER A 187 6.28 -11.69 -0.83
N GLU A 188 5.71 -12.84 -1.19
CA GLU A 188 6.49 -13.98 -1.73
C GLU A 188 7.28 -13.62 -2.99
N SER A 189 6.89 -12.55 -3.71
CA SER A 189 7.60 -12.05 -4.89
C SER A 189 8.72 -11.06 -4.53
N GLY A 190 8.98 -10.82 -3.24
CA GLY A 190 10.08 -9.97 -2.76
C GLY A 190 9.79 -8.48 -2.80
N TYR A 191 8.51 -8.09 -2.68
CA TYR A 191 8.09 -6.69 -2.63
C TYR A 191 7.64 -6.30 -1.23
N TYR A 192 8.14 -5.16 -0.77
CA TYR A 192 7.58 -4.44 0.37
C TYR A 192 6.39 -3.61 -0.08
N SER A 193 5.33 -3.62 0.72
CA SER A 193 4.16 -2.73 0.58
C SER A 193 3.57 -2.40 1.96
N LEU A 194 2.64 -1.45 2.02
CA LEU A 194 1.96 -1.10 3.28
C LEU A 194 0.97 -2.19 3.70
N THR A 195 0.99 -2.55 5.00
CA THR A 195 -0.01 -3.44 5.60
C THR A 195 -1.39 -2.77 5.67
N PRO A 196 -2.48 -3.52 5.93
CA PRO A 196 -3.79 -2.96 6.22
C PRO A 196 -3.79 -1.94 7.36
N ARG A 197 -2.98 -2.18 8.39
CA ARG A 197 -2.81 -1.28 9.54
C ARG A 197 -2.23 0.06 9.10
N ALA A 198 -1.10 0.01 8.41
CA ALA A 198 -0.41 1.19 7.93
C ALA A 198 -1.30 2.03 6.99
N LEU A 199 -2.10 1.37 6.13
CA LEU A 199 -3.06 2.06 5.26
C LEU A 199 -4.20 2.76 6.04
N MET A 200 -4.61 2.23 7.19
CA MET A 200 -5.61 2.87 8.04
C MET A 200 -5.02 4.05 8.83
N GLU A 201 -3.82 3.88 9.38
CA GLU A 201 -3.14 4.88 10.21
C GLU A 201 -2.59 6.05 9.37
N LEU A 202 -1.90 5.75 8.26
CA LEU A 202 -1.29 6.76 7.39
C LEU A 202 -2.28 7.33 6.36
N ARG A 203 -3.58 7.02 6.46
CA ARG A 203 -4.56 7.38 5.42
C ARG A 203 -4.58 8.88 5.11
N GLY A 204 -4.62 9.73 6.14
CA GLY A 204 -4.61 11.18 5.98
C GLY A 204 -3.27 11.64 5.41
N TRP A 205 -2.19 11.32 6.12
CA TRP A 205 -0.82 11.67 5.74
C TRP A 205 -0.46 11.29 4.29
N LEU A 206 -0.82 10.09 3.81
CA LEU A 206 -0.56 9.68 2.42
C LEU A 206 -1.25 10.60 1.41
N VAL A 207 -2.48 11.02 1.69
CA VAL A 207 -3.25 11.92 0.83
C VAL A 207 -2.62 13.30 0.84
N ASP A 208 -2.41 13.86 2.03
CA ASP A 208 -1.84 15.20 2.21
C ASP A 208 -0.46 15.28 1.54
N MET A 209 0.40 14.29 1.77
CA MET A 209 1.76 14.28 1.20
C MET A 209 1.82 14.09 -0.31
N TYR A 210 1.06 13.13 -0.86
CA TYR A 210 1.24 12.71 -2.26
C TYR A 210 0.15 13.20 -3.21
N ASN A 211 -0.89 13.87 -2.73
CA ASN A 211 -1.92 14.48 -3.58
C ASN A 211 -2.01 16.01 -3.42
N GLU A 212 -1.77 16.58 -2.24
CA GLU A 212 -1.91 18.05 -2.04
C GLU A 212 -0.67 18.83 -2.54
N GLN A 213 0.55 18.26 -2.44
CA GLN A 213 1.77 18.93 -2.93
C GLN A 213 1.78 19.20 -4.44
N GLU A 214 1.12 18.36 -5.25
CA GLU A 214 1.04 18.57 -6.70
C GLU A 214 0.07 19.72 -7.08
N GLU A 215 -0.87 20.12 -6.22
CA GLU A 215 -1.78 21.26 -6.50
C GLU A 215 -1.05 22.62 -6.43
N GLU A 216 0.01 22.72 -5.61
CA GLU A 216 0.80 23.95 -5.47
C GLU A 216 1.86 24.13 -6.59
N ASP A 217 2.38 23.03 -7.14
CA ASP A 217 3.38 23.05 -8.23
C ASP A 217 2.75 23.26 -9.63
N GLU A 218 1.45 23.00 -9.79
CA GLU A 218 0.69 23.20 -11.05
C GLU A 218 0.28 24.68 -11.29
N GLU A 219 0.53 25.60 -10.36
CA GLU A 219 0.24 27.03 -10.56
C GLU A 219 1.26 27.77 -11.45
N ASP A 220 2.42 27.15 -11.77
CA ASP A 220 3.56 27.83 -12.42
C ASP A 220 4.02 27.28 -13.79
N ASP A 221 3.43 26.23 -14.36
CA ASP A 221 3.81 25.74 -15.70
C ASP A 221 2.60 25.53 -16.64
N ASP A 222 2.77 26.00 -17.87
CA ASP A 222 1.80 26.15 -18.95
C ASP A 222 0.89 24.93 -19.22
N GLU A 223 -0.35 25.23 -19.63
CA GLU A 223 -1.39 24.36 -20.17
C GLU A 223 -0.89 23.18 -21.05
N GLU A 224 -0.47 22.06 -20.46
CA GLU A 224 -0.47 20.76 -21.11
C GLU A 224 -1.67 19.93 -20.64
N GLU A 225 -2.42 19.42 -21.61
CA GLU A 225 -3.71 18.75 -21.53
C GLU A 225 -3.64 17.38 -20.83
N GLY A 226 -3.17 17.34 -19.57
CA GLY A 226 -2.99 16.14 -18.76
C GLY A 226 -3.33 16.45 -17.31
N GLY A 227 -4.59 16.25 -16.92
CA GLY A 227 -5.06 16.64 -15.58
C GLY A 227 -4.26 16.08 -14.41
N THR A 228 -4.32 16.80 -13.29
CA THR A 228 -3.62 16.58 -12.02
C THR A 228 -3.46 15.11 -11.64
N GLN A 229 -2.20 14.67 -11.47
CA GLN A 229 -1.85 13.26 -11.34
C GLN A 229 -2.09 12.70 -9.93
N VAL A 230 -3.36 12.54 -9.52
CA VAL A 230 -3.71 11.94 -8.22
C VAL A 230 -2.97 10.62 -7.94
N ARG A 231 -2.04 10.61 -6.99
CA ARG A 231 -1.20 9.45 -6.64
C ARG A 231 -1.97 8.43 -5.81
N ILE A 232 -2.58 8.89 -4.72
CA ILE A 232 -3.36 8.07 -3.79
C ILE A 232 -4.82 8.03 -4.26
N LYS A 233 -5.24 6.84 -4.71
CA LYS A 233 -6.56 6.61 -5.30
C LYS A 233 -7.42 5.73 -4.39
N PHE A 234 -8.72 6.00 -4.39
CA PHE A 234 -9.70 5.28 -3.59
C PHE A 234 -10.51 4.30 -4.41
N CYS A 235 -10.92 3.22 -3.76
CA CYS A 235 -11.78 2.19 -4.34
C CYS A 235 -13.16 2.78 -4.63
N ALA A 236 -13.62 2.63 -5.87
CA ALA A 236 -14.94 3.11 -6.30
C ALA A 236 -16.12 2.43 -5.55
N ALA A 237 -15.87 1.33 -4.83
CA ALA A 237 -16.88 0.61 -4.07
C ALA A 237 -16.81 0.87 -2.55
N CYS A 238 -15.65 0.65 -1.91
CA CYS A 238 -15.53 0.77 -0.45
C CYS A 238 -14.93 2.10 0.04
N ARG A 239 -14.41 2.93 -0.86
CA ARG A 239 -13.77 4.23 -0.56
C ARG A 239 -12.47 4.16 0.25
N ASP A 240 -11.90 2.98 0.45
CA ASP A 240 -10.55 2.81 1.01
C ASP A 240 -9.46 2.94 -0.06
N ILE A 241 -8.23 3.21 0.36
CA ILE A 241 -7.06 3.32 -0.53
C ILE A 241 -6.85 2.01 -1.28
N VAL A 242 -6.57 2.09 -2.59
CA VAL A 242 -6.24 0.92 -3.43
C VAL A 242 -4.75 0.88 -3.71
N THR A 243 -4.06 -0.09 -3.11
CA THR A 243 -2.67 -0.43 -3.45
C THR A 243 -2.59 -1.74 -4.25
N VAL A 244 -3.62 -2.58 -4.19
CA VAL A 244 -3.77 -3.82 -4.97
C VAL A 244 -5.18 -3.96 -5.53
N GLY A 245 -5.30 -4.15 -6.84
CA GLY A 245 -6.62 -4.19 -7.47
C GLY A 245 -6.60 -4.12 -8.98
N GLN A 246 -7.60 -3.43 -9.51
CA GLN A 246 -7.81 -3.17 -10.93
C GLN A 246 -7.98 -1.67 -11.16
N ARG A 247 -7.44 -1.19 -12.28
CA ARG A 247 -7.67 0.16 -12.75
C ARG A 247 -8.52 0.20 -14.00
N CYS A 248 -9.15 1.35 -14.24
CA CYS A 248 -9.88 1.59 -15.47
C CYS A 248 -8.97 1.35 -16.70
N PRO A 249 -9.46 0.67 -17.75
CA PRO A 249 -8.74 0.56 -19.02
C PRO A 249 -8.45 1.91 -19.67
N ASN A 250 -9.29 2.91 -19.42
CA ASN A 250 -9.04 4.29 -19.85
C ASN A 250 -7.93 4.90 -18.98
N LEU A 251 -6.74 5.08 -19.56
CA LEU A 251 -5.52 5.46 -18.85
C LEU A 251 -5.63 6.76 -18.03
N PRO A 252 -6.25 7.86 -18.54
CA PRO A 252 -6.42 9.10 -17.78
C PRO A 252 -7.49 9.00 -16.68
N CYS A 253 -8.30 7.93 -16.64
CA CYS A 253 -9.33 7.80 -15.64
C CYS A 253 -8.76 7.30 -14.30
N ASN A 254 -9.07 8.00 -13.21
CA ASN A 254 -8.63 7.67 -11.85
C ASN A 254 -9.45 6.59 -11.13
N ALA A 255 -10.45 5.98 -11.79
CA ALA A 255 -11.25 4.94 -11.16
C ALA A 255 -10.42 3.67 -10.86
N ARG A 256 -10.35 3.29 -9.58
CA ARG A 256 -9.70 2.08 -9.07
C ARG A 256 -10.68 1.25 -8.26
N VAL A 257 -10.45 -0.05 -8.20
CA VAL A 257 -11.27 -0.97 -7.40
C VAL A 257 -10.41 -2.12 -6.90
N HIS A 258 -10.56 -2.50 -5.63
CA HIS A 258 -9.93 -3.73 -5.12
C HIS A 258 -10.50 -4.95 -5.84
N ASN A 259 -9.71 -6.02 -5.97
CA ASN A 259 -10.18 -7.26 -6.61
C ASN A 259 -11.44 -7.84 -5.96
N ALA A 260 -11.54 -7.76 -4.62
CA ALA A 260 -12.72 -8.22 -3.87
C ALA A 260 -13.95 -7.33 -4.09
N CYS A 261 -13.76 -6.06 -4.46
CA CYS A 261 -14.81 -5.07 -4.61
C CYS A 261 -15.44 -5.03 -6.01
N VAL A 262 -14.80 -5.60 -7.02
CA VAL A 262 -15.26 -5.57 -8.43
C VAL A 262 -16.71 -6.02 -8.56
N ARG A 263 -17.06 -7.17 -7.96
CA ARG A 263 -18.42 -7.71 -8.01
C ARG A 263 -19.44 -6.78 -7.36
N ASN A 264 -19.09 -6.19 -6.22
CA ASN A 264 -19.99 -5.28 -5.51
C ASN A 264 -20.19 -3.96 -6.27
N MET A 265 -19.13 -3.46 -6.93
CA MET A 265 -19.19 -2.28 -7.79
C MET A 265 -20.22 -2.48 -8.91
N PHE A 266 -20.10 -3.56 -9.69
CA PHE A 266 -21.02 -3.79 -10.82
C PHE A 266 -22.44 -4.13 -10.39
N ARG A 267 -22.61 -4.86 -9.28
CA ARG A 267 -23.95 -5.12 -8.72
C ARG A 267 -24.69 -3.82 -8.42
N THR A 268 -23.99 -2.81 -7.91
CA THR A 268 -24.56 -1.48 -7.63
C THR A 268 -24.91 -0.73 -8.92
N GLN A 269 -24.25 -1.04 -10.04
CA GLN A 269 -24.48 -0.45 -11.36
C GLN A 269 -25.36 -1.31 -12.28
N ARG A 270 -26.20 -2.21 -11.71
CA ARG A 270 -27.08 -3.11 -12.46
C ARG A 270 -26.34 -3.93 -13.54
N ASP A 271 -25.15 -4.39 -13.20
CA ASP A 271 -24.30 -5.25 -14.03
C ASP A 271 -23.93 -4.65 -15.40
N SER A 272 -23.78 -3.33 -15.46
CA SER A 272 -23.38 -2.63 -16.70
C SER A 272 -21.94 -2.90 -17.17
N GLU A 273 -21.09 -3.49 -16.31
CA GLU A 273 -19.65 -3.75 -16.55
C GLU A 273 -18.88 -2.54 -17.12
N LYS A 274 -19.27 -1.33 -16.69
CA LYS A 274 -18.68 -0.06 -17.11
C LYS A 274 -18.08 0.68 -15.94
N CYS A 275 -17.00 1.39 -16.22
CA CYS A 275 -16.38 2.29 -15.27
C CYS A 275 -17.41 3.32 -14.74
N PRO A 276 -17.57 3.48 -13.41
CA PRO A 276 -18.51 4.44 -12.84
C PRO A 276 -18.19 5.90 -13.18
N ALA A 277 -16.91 6.22 -13.43
CA ALA A 277 -16.46 7.58 -13.70
C ALA A 277 -16.55 7.96 -15.19
N CYS A 278 -15.98 7.15 -16.08
CA CYS A 278 -15.83 7.51 -17.51
C CYS A 278 -16.64 6.61 -18.47
N GLN A 279 -17.44 5.66 -17.95
CA GLN A 279 -18.28 4.74 -18.73
C GLN A 279 -17.53 3.80 -19.69
N THR A 280 -16.20 3.79 -19.69
CA THR A 280 -15.39 2.82 -20.43
C THR A 280 -15.73 1.40 -19.98
N ALA A 281 -15.89 0.49 -20.95
CA ALA A 281 -16.13 -0.92 -20.67
C ALA A 281 -14.97 -1.50 -19.85
N TRP A 282 -15.28 -2.21 -18.76
CA TRP A 282 -14.30 -2.77 -17.84
C TRP A 282 -13.78 -4.13 -18.31
N ARG A 283 -13.27 -4.18 -19.54
CA ARG A 283 -12.70 -5.39 -20.16
C ARG A 283 -11.20 -5.39 -20.02
N ASP A 284 -10.64 -6.54 -19.66
CA ASP A 284 -9.20 -6.76 -19.43
C ASP A 284 -8.55 -5.62 -18.61
N PRO A 285 -9.11 -5.27 -17.43
CA PRO A 285 -8.65 -4.13 -16.66
C PRO A 285 -7.19 -4.34 -16.22
N PRO A 286 -6.31 -3.35 -16.44
CA PRO A 286 -4.93 -3.46 -15.99
C PRO A 286 -4.86 -3.62 -14.45
N PRO A 287 -3.91 -4.42 -13.94
CA PRO A 287 -3.76 -4.61 -12.52
C PRO A 287 -3.15 -3.38 -11.84
N VAL A 288 -3.42 -3.26 -10.55
CA VAL A 288 -2.79 -2.34 -9.59
C VAL A 288 -2.06 -3.17 -8.55
N GLY A 289 -0.90 -2.70 -8.08
CA GLY A 289 -0.01 -3.41 -7.16
C GLY A 289 1.15 -4.10 -7.88
N GLU A 290 1.83 -5.02 -7.21
CA GLU A 290 3.00 -5.75 -7.72
C GLU A 290 2.80 -6.38 -9.11
N LYS A 291 1.57 -6.78 -9.44
CA LYS A 291 1.22 -7.34 -10.76
C LYS A 291 1.39 -6.33 -11.90
N ALA A 292 1.29 -5.03 -11.62
CA ALA A 292 1.54 -3.96 -12.57
C ALA A 292 3.02 -3.91 -13.00
N ALA A 293 3.96 -4.30 -12.13
CA ALA A 293 5.39 -4.34 -12.44
C ALA A 293 5.73 -5.36 -13.54
N LYS A 294 4.95 -6.44 -13.68
CA LYS A 294 5.16 -7.45 -14.73
C LYS A 294 4.70 -6.97 -16.12
N ASN A 295 3.79 -6.01 -16.18
CA ASN A 295 3.24 -5.49 -17.43
C ASN A 295 4.11 -4.40 -18.08
N THR A 296 5.10 -3.85 -17.38
CA THR A 296 6.03 -2.86 -17.94
C THR A 296 7.14 -3.48 -18.79
N GLY A 297 7.40 -4.79 -18.67
CA GLY A 297 8.43 -5.53 -19.42
C GLY A 297 7.98 -6.11 -20.77
N GLY A 298 6.73 -5.89 -21.18
CA GLY A 298 6.12 -6.56 -22.33
C GLY A 298 6.36 -5.88 -23.68
N ARG A 299 7.61 -5.70 -24.11
CA ARG A 299 7.87 -5.65 -25.57
C ARG A 299 7.60 -7.07 -26.09
N ARG A 300 6.40 -7.32 -26.62
CA ARG A 300 6.13 -8.54 -27.39
C ARG A 300 7.26 -8.70 -28.41
N PRO A 301 8.04 -9.80 -28.42
CA PRO A 301 8.88 -10.07 -29.56
C PRO A 301 7.93 -10.31 -30.72
N THR A 302 7.87 -9.33 -31.63
CA THR A 302 7.26 -9.53 -32.94
C THR A 302 7.98 -10.72 -33.57
N ASN A 303 7.29 -11.86 -33.65
CA ASN A 303 7.71 -12.99 -34.47
C ASN A 303 7.77 -12.52 -35.93
N GLY A 304 8.91 -11.95 -36.30
CA GLY A 304 9.33 -11.70 -37.67
C GLY A 304 10.02 -12.95 -38.19
N ILE A 305 9.26 -13.74 -38.94
CA ILE A 305 9.76 -14.83 -39.77
C ILE A 305 10.69 -14.25 -40.86
N ALA A 306 11.73 -15.03 -41.16
CA ALA A 306 12.60 -15.02 -42.35
C ALA A 306 13.85 -14.13 -42.34
N GLY A 307 15.01 -14.81 -42.23
CA GLY A 307 16.32 -14.24 -42.48
C GLY A 307 17.44 -15.29 -42.38
N ARG A 308 17.24 -16.44 -43.04
CA ARG A 308 18.18 -17.57 -43.16
C ARG A 308 19.56 -17.07 -43.65
N ARG A 309 20.61 -17.17 -42.83
CA ARG A 309 22.00 -17.14 -43.32
C ARG A 309 22.75 -18.37 -42.79
N SER A 310 23.03 -19.25 -43.74
CA SER A 310 23.78 -20.48 -43.61
C SER A 310 25.27 -20.24 -43.43
N ASN A 311 25.88 -21.11 -42.62
CA ASN A 311 27.31 -21.34 -42.49
C ASN A 311 28.04 -21.47 -43.84
N GLY A 312 29.27 -20.98 -43.88
CA GLY A 312 30.27 -21.32 -44.90
C GLY A 312 31.65 -20.86 -44.43
N SER A 313 32.45 -21.80 -43.92
CA SER A 313 33.90 -21.63 -43.79
C SER A 313 34.52 -21.38 -45.17
N THR A 314 35.70 -20.77 -45.25
CA THR A 314 36.97 -21.36 -45.75
C THR A 314 38.02 -20.24 -46.01
N ARG A 315 39.27 -20.55 -45.62
CA ARG A 315 40.59 -20.12 -46.15
C ARG A 315 40.92 -18.63 -46.33
N VAL A 316 41.98 -18.25 -45.63
CA VAL A 316 42.92 -17.20 -46.01
C VAL A 316 43.95 -17.85 -46.94
N GLU A 317 44.03 -17.38 -48.19
CA GLU A 317 45.17 -17.61 -49.09
C GLU A 317 45.62 -16.25 -49.63
N GLU A 318 46.94 -16.09 -49.61
CA GLU A 318 47.73 -14.95 -50.07
C GLU A 318 47.66 -14.83 -51.60
N GLU A 319 47.61 -13.60 -52.12
CA GLU A 319 48.01 -13.33 -53.51
C GLU A 319 48.91 -12.08 -53.57
N ASP A 320 50.19 -12.36 -53.83
CA ASP A 320 51.13 -11.49 -54.53
C ASP A 320 50.55 -11.09 -55.89
N SER A 321 50.60 -9.81 -56.23
CA SER A 321 50.42 -9.34 -57.60
C SER A 321 51.67 -8.57 -58.01
N ASP A 322 52.49 -9.24 -58.83
CA ASP A 322 53.67 -8.65 -59.46
C ASP A 322 53.42 -8.42 -60.96
N ALA A 323 54.15 -7.43 -61.45
CA ALA A 323 54.57 -7.18 -62.82
C ALA A 323 53.68 -6.40 -63.83
N SER A 324 54.27 -5.24 -64.17
CA SER A 324 54.59 -4.73 -65.52
C SER A 324 53.58 -3.78 -66.18
N GLY A 325 53.98 -2.66 -66.79
CA GLY A 325 55.31 -2.07 -66.98
C GLY A 325 55.27 -0.86 -67.93
N GLY A 326 56.33 -0.05 -67.90
CA GLY A 326 56.92 0.68 -69.05
C GLY A 326 56.30 1.99 -69.55
N ALA A 327 57.09 3.07 -69.50
CA ALA A 327 57.38 3.93 -70.67
C ALA A 327 58.52 4.93 -70.35
N ASP A 328 59.53 4.92 -71.24
CA ASP A 328 60.60 5.89 -71.55
C ASP A 328 61.44 6.54 -70.44
#